data_AF-A0AAE2MKF7-F1
#
_entry.id   AF-A0AAE2MKF7-F1
#
_cell.length_a   1.000
_cell.length_b   1.000
_cell.length_c   1.000
_cell.angle_alpha   90.00
_cell.angle_beta   90.00
_cell.angle_gamma   90.00
#
_symmetry.space_group_name_H-M   'P 1'
#
loop_
_entity.id
_entity.type
_entity.pdbx_description
1 polymer ?
#
loop_
_entity_poly.entity_id
_entity_poly.type
_entity_poly.pdbx_seq_one_letter_code
_entity_poly.pdbx_strand_id
1 'polypeptide(L)'
;MTTTTCRLSGGRAVVRDNQERDMKILYTHPTRETGQRDCVAFVDVELNDDIRLYGLRLVRQADGRHLLYAPQAGHRRTATFSKPLAEQLTALALEAFEAVRHDQR
;
A
#
# COMPACT_ATOMS: atom_id res chain seq x y z
N MET A 1 -15.39 13.90 20.41
CA MET A 1 -14.50 14.75 21.21
C MET A 1 -13.36 13.87 21.69
N THR A 2 -12.19 13.96 21.06
CA THR A 2 -11.07 13.05 21.35
C THR A 2 -10.01 13.83 22.13
N THR A 3 -9.76 13.41 23.36
CA THR A 3 -8.87 14.11 24.29
C THR A 3 -7.40 13.83 23.95
N THR A 4 -6.69 14.84 23.44
CA THR A 4 -5.24 14.80 23.22
C THR A 4 -4.51 15.07 24.54
N THR A 5 -4.02 14.02 25.20
CA THR A 5 -3.14 14.19 26.37
C THR A 5 -1.68 14.28 25.90
N CYS A 6 -1.14 15.49 25.84
CA CYS A 6 0.28 15.72 25.63
C CYS A 6 1.00 15.62 26.99
N ARG A 7 1.86 14.60 27.19
CA ARG A 7 2.86 14.63 28.27
C ARG A 7 4.21 15.06 27.70
N LEU A 8 4.73 16.16 28.22
CA LEU A 8 6.06 16.67 27.94
C LEU A 8 7.04 16.08 28.96
N SER A 9 7.95 15.24 28.51
CA SER A 9 9.19 14.92 29.24
C SER A 9 10.29 14.61 28.22
N GLY A 10 11.23 15.53 28.04
CA GLY A 10 12.55 15.30 27.45
C GLY A 10 12.62 14.87 25.97
N GLY A 11 12.75 15.83 25.07
CA GLY A 11 13.75 15.73 23.98
C GLY A 11 13.54 14.74 22.83
N ARG A 12 12.32 14.35 22.48
CA ARG A 12 11.92 14.01 21.09
C ARG A 12 10.40 13.91 21.07
N ALA A 13 9.72 14.79 20.34
CA ALA A 13 8.32 14.58 20.03
C ALA A 13 8.23 13.35 19.13
N VAL A 14 7.98 12.17 19.72
CA VAL A 14 7.47 11.04 18.97
C VAL A 14 6.02 11.40 18.71
N VAL A 15 5.73 11.88 17.50
CA VAL A 15 4.35 11.95 17.00
C VAL A 15 3.85 10.52 17.02
N ARG A 16 3.14 10.14 18.09
CA ARG A 16 2.28 8.97 18.07
C ARG A 16 1.06 9.40 17.27
N ASP A 17 1.17 9.28 15.96
CA ASP A 17 0.05 9.53 15.06
C ASP A 17 -0.96 8.41 15.31
N ASN A 18 -1.92 8.77 16.15
CA ASN A 18 -3.08 8.01 16.52
C ASN A 18 -3.99 7.98 15.30
N GLN A 19 -3.76 7.05 14.37
CA GLN A 19 -4.75 6.79 13.34
C GLN A 19 -4.91 5.28 13.16
N GLU A 20 -6.05 4.77 13.66
CA GLU A 20 -6.91 3.92 12.83
C GLU A 20 -7.14 4.68 11.51
N ARG A 21 -6.14 4.68 10.62
CA ARG A 21 -6.34 5.09 9.23
C ARG A 21 -7.07 3.93 8.62
N ASP A 22 -8.30 4.16 8.18
CA ASP A 22 -9.02 3.30 7.25
C ASP A 22 -8.28 3.27 5.90
N MET A 23 -7.05 2.75 5.90
CA MET A 23 -6.33 2.43 4.68
C MET A 23 -6.98 1.19 4.09
N LYS A 24 -7.54 1.33 2.89
CA LYS A 24 -8.28 0.24 2.25
C LYS A 24 -7.90 0.10 0.79
N ILE A 25 -7.95 -1.14 0.32
CA ILE A 25 -7.88 -1.45 -1.10
C ILE A 25 -9.27 -1.19 -1.69
N LEU A 26 -9.32 -0.31 -2.69
CA LEU A 26 -10.56 0.02 -3.40
C LEU A 26 -10.83 -0.99 -4.50
N TYR A 27 -9.77 -1.38 -5.22
CA TYR A 27 -9.89 -2.28 -6.35
C TYR A 27 -8.57 -3.05 -6.55
N THR A 28 -8.70 -4.31 -6.97
CA THR A 28 -7.57 -5.14 -7.40
C THR A 28 -7.88 -5.79 -8.76
N HIS A 29 -7.07 -5.48 -9.77
CA HIS A 29 -7.12 -6.08 -11.11
C HIS A 29 -5.93 -7.04 -11.30
N PRO A 30 -6.14 -8.37 -11.22
CA PRO A 30 -5.10 -9.34 -11.59
C PRO A 30 -4.66 -9.14 -13.04
N THR A 31 -3.36 -9.27 -13.29
CA THR A 31 -2.80 -9.29 -14.64
C THR A 31 -2.52 -10.73 -15.08
N ARG A 32 -2.19 -10.91 -16.36
CA ARG A 32 -1.70 -12.17 -16.93
C ARG A 32 -0.23 -12.10 -17.34
N GLU A 33 0.52 -11.13 -16.81
CA GLU A 33 1.95 -10.98 -17.12
C GLU A 33 2.74 -12.17 -16.58
N THR A 34 3.67 -12.70 -17.38
CA THR A 34 4.51 -13.86 -17.03
C THR A 34 5.98 -13.61 -17.37
N GLY A 35 6.88 -13.73 -16.39
CA GLY A 35 8.25 -13.23 -16.46
C GLY A 35 8.97 -13.09 -15.09
N GLN A 36 10.16 -12.48 -15.08
CA GLN A 36 10.92 -12.17 -13.87
C GLN A 36 10.58 -10.74 -13.42
N ARG A 37 10.07 -10.57 -12.19
CA ARG A 37 9.46 -9.32 -11.66
C ARG A 37 8.10 -8.95 -12.27
N ASP A 38 7.23 -9.94 -12.38
CA ASP A 38 5.88 -9.75 -12.90
C ASP A 38 5.07 -8.81 -12.02
N CYS A 39 4.46 -7.82 -12.66
CA CYS A 39 3.36 -7.09 -12.06
C CYS A 39 2.16 -8.03 -12.07
N VAL A 40 1.81 -8.62 -10.93
CA VAL A 40 0.75 -9.63 -10.80
C VAL A 40 -0.64 -9.02 -10.67
N ALA A 41 -0.73 -7.75 -10.24
CA ALA A 41 -1.98 -7.02 -10.17
C ALA A 41 -1.75 -5.50 -10.23
N PHE A 42 -2.75 -4.78 -10.74
CA PHE A 42 -2.94 -3.37 -10.48
C PHE A 42 -3.87 -3.19 -9.28
N VAL A 43 -3.55 -2.23 -8.42
CA VAL A 43 -4.24 -2.00 -7.15
C VAL A 43 -4.50 -0.51 -6.97
N ASP A 44 -5.72 -0.20 -6.54
CA ASP A 44 -6.12 1.16 -6.16
C ASP A 44 -6.29 1.23 -4.65
N VAL A 45 -5.73 2.26 -4.03
CA VAL A 45 -5.68 2.39 -2.57
C VAL A 45 -6.23 3.73 -2.11
N GLU A 46 -6.99 3.69 -1.02
CA GLU A 46 -7.33 4.86 -0.23
C GLU A 46 -6.40 4.90 0.98
N LEU A 47 -5.58 5.95 1.10
CA LEU A 47 -4.64 6.09 2.21
C LEU A 47 -5.30 6.70 3.46
N ASN A 48 -6.34 7.49 3.23
CA ASN A 48 -7.22 8.14 4.19
C ASN A 48 -8.38 8.78 3.40
N ASP A 49 -9.30 9.44 4.10
CA ASP A 49 -10.49 10.07 3.51
C ASP A 49 -10.18 11.05 2.37
N ASP A 50 -9.02 11.72 2.45
CA ASP A 50 -8.61 12.79 1.54
C ASP A 50 -7.77 12.30 0.36
N ILE A 51 -7.15 11.12 0.45
CA ILE A 51 -6.11 10.69 -0.51
C ILE A 51 -6.39 9.30 -1.06
N ARG A 52 -6.51 9.24 -2.40
CA ARG A 52 -6.59 8.00 -3.18
C ARG A 52 -5.48 7.96 -4.21
N LEU A 53 -4.86 6.79 -4.37
CA LEU A 53 -3.85 6.53 -5.38
C LEU A 53 -4.29 5.36 -6.25
N TYR A 54 -4.19 5.54 -7.57
CA TYR A 54 -4.70 4.61 -8.57
C TYR A 54 -3.57 3.99 -9.39
N GLY A 55 -3.74 2.74 -9.82
CA GLY A 55 -2.82 2.05 -10.72
C GLY A 55 -1.49 1.66 -10.06
N LEU A 56 -1.48 1.39 -8.76
CA LEU A 56 -0.30 0.85 -8.09
C LEU A 56 -0.03 -0.56 -8.62
N ARG A 57 1.25 -0.92 -8.68
CA ARG A 57 1.70 -2.19 -9.25
C ARG A 57 2.12 -3.12 -8.13
N LEU A 58 1.40 -4.23 -7.95
CA LEU A 58 1.82 -5.32 -7.07
C LEU A 58 2.76 -6.22 -7.87
N VAL A 59 4.04 -6.26 -7.48
CA VAL A 59 5.07 -6.98 -8.22
C VAL A 59 5.59 -8.14 -7.40
N ARG A 60 5.61 -9.34 -7.99
CA ARG A 60 6.23 -10.53 -7.40
C ARG A 60 7.72 -10.56 -7.73
N GLN A 61 8.56 -10.54 -6.71
CA GLN A 61 10.00 -10.65 -6.83
C GLN A 61 10.44 -12.11 -7.07
N ALA A 62 11.68 -12.28 -7.52
CA ALA A 62 12.27 -13.61 -7.74
C ALA A 62 12.39 -14.46 -6.46
N ASP A 63 12.44 -13.82 -5.29
CA ASP A 63 12.45 -14.47 -3.97
C ASP A 63 11.05 -14.84 -3.45
N GLY A 64 10.00 -14.59 -4.24
CA GLY A 64 8.61 -14.85 -3.88
C GLY A 64 7.95 -13.74 -3.05
N ARG A 65 8.69 -12.72 -2.60
CA ARG A 65 8.08 -11.57 -1.91
C ARG A 65 7.30 -10.70 -2.89
N HIS A 66 6.26 -10.06 -2.40
CA HIS A 66 5.53 -9.05 -3.14
C HIS A 66 6.00 -7.66 -2.71
N LEU A 67 6.04 -6.71 -3.65
CA LEU A 67 6.28 -5.30 -3.38
C LEU A 67 5.28 -4.45 -4.15
N LEU A 68 4.71 -3.45 -3.47
CA LEU A 68 3.82 -2.48 -4.08
C LEU A 68 4.60 -1.24 -4.55
N TYR A 69 4.44 -0.88 -5.82
CA TYR A 69 5.05 0.30 -6.41
C TYR A 69 3.99 1.31 -6.83
N ALA A 70 4.25 2.58 -6.54
CA ALA A 70 3.46 3.68 -7.10
C ALA A 70 3.53 3.70 -8.63
N PRO A 71 2.51 4.29 -9.30
CA PRO A 71 2.56 4.56 -10.72
C PRO A 71 3.80 5.34 -11.15
N GLN A 72 4.12 5.26 -12.43
CA GLN A 72 5.16 6.05 -13.07
C GLN A 72 4.52 7.10 -13.97
N ALA A 73 5.04 8.32 -13.91
CA ALA A 73 4.79 9.38 -14.89
C ALA A 73 6.08 9.58 -15.69
N GLY A 74 6.17 8.96 -16.86
CA GLY A 74 7.41 8.88 -17.64
C GLY A 74 8.52 8.18 -16.84
N HIS A 75 9.63 8.88 -16.59
CA HIS A 75 10.79 8.36 -15.87
C HIS A 75 10.74 8.55 -14.35
N ARG A 76 9.63 9.08 -13.80
CA ARG A 76 9.52 9.44 -12.38
C ARG A 76 8.37 8.72 -11.69
N ARG A 77 8.61 8.27 -10.45
CA ARG A 77 7.57 7.76 -9.55
C ARG A 77 6.61 8.88 -9.19
N THR A 78 5.31 8.61 -9.25
CA THR A 78 4.28 9.57 -8.84
C THR A 78 4.22 9.72 -7.33
N ALA A 79 4.58 8.68 -6.57
CA ALA A 79 4.64 8.71 -5.12
C ALA A 79 5.78 7.83 -4.57
N THR A 80 6.18 8.12 -3.33
CA THR A 80 7.09 7.29 -2.54
C THR A 80 6.52 7.14 -1.14
N PHE A 81 6.66 5.95 -0.58
CA PHE A 81 6.18 5.62 0.76
C PHE A 81 7.36 5.39 1.70
N SER A 82 7.18 5.66 2.99
CA SER A 82 8.12 5.19 3.99
C SER A 82 8.13 3.66 4.01
N LYS A 83 9.23 3.05 4.46
CA LYS A 83 9.34 1.58 4.53
C LYS A 83 8.17 0.94 5.30
N PRO A 84 7.79 1.41 6.51
CA PRO A 84 6.67 0.82 7.24
C PRO A 84 5.34 0.91 6.48
N LEU A 85 5.06 2.06 5.85
CA LEU A 85 3.83 2.24 5.08
C LEU A 85 3.81 1.35 3.83
N ALA A 86 4.93 1.22 3.14
CA ALA A 86 5.05 0.35 1.97
C ALA A 86 4.79 -1.13 2.34
N GLU A 87 5.30 -1.59 3.48
CA GLU A 87 5.07 -2.95 3.98
C GLU A 87 3.59 -3.17 4.31
N GLN A 88 2.94 -2.21 4.98
CA GLN A 88 1.50 -2.26 5.27
C GLN A 88 0.65 -2.30 4.01
N LEU A 89 0.89 -1.40 3.05
CA LEU A 89 0.17 -1.35 1.78
C LEU A 89 0.37 -2.63 0.97
N THR A 90 1.58 -3.20 1.00
CA THR A 90 1.88 -4.46 0.32
C THR A 90 1.09 -5.62 0.93
N ALA A 91 0.97 -5.68 2.27
CA ALA A 91 0.20 -6.71 2.95
C ALA A 91 -1.29 -6.64 2.57
N LEU A 92 -1.89 -5.45 2.63
CA LEU A 92 -3.29 -5.21 2.24
C LEU A 92 -3.54 -5.56 0.77
N ALA A 93 -2.64 -5.15 -0.12
CA ALA A 93 -2.74 -5.43 -1.55
C ALA A 93 -2.64 -6.94 -1.85
N LEU A 94 -1.77 -7.66 -1.13
CA LEU A 94 -1.61 -9.10 -1.28
C LEU A 94 -2.86 -9.85 -0.80
N GLU A 95 -3.42 -9.47 0.35
CA GLU A 95 -4.68 -10.04 0.85
C GLU A 95 -5.82 -9.86 -0.16
N ALA A 96 -6.00 -8.64 -0.68
CA ALA A 96 -7.01 -8.36 -1.69
C ALA A 96 -6.76 -9.13 -3.00
N PHE A 97 -5.50 -9.30 -3.41
CA PHE A 97 -5.15 -10.09 -4.58
C PHE A 97 -5.51 -11.57 -4.41
N GLU A 98 -5.15 -12.18 -3.29
CA GLU A 98 -5.49 -13.59 -3.03
C GLU A 98 -7.00 -13.80 -2.94
N ALA A 99 -7.75 -12.86 -2.35
CA ALA A 99 -9.21 -12.91 -2.32
C ALA A 99 -9.83 -12.93 -3.73
N VAL A 100 -9.38 -12.04 -4.63
CA VAL A 100 -9.85 -12.01 -6.03
C VAL A 100 -9.43 -13.27 -6.80
N ARG A 101 -8.22 -13.80 -6.55
CA ARG A 101 -7.76 -15.03 -7.20
C ARG A 101 -8.57 -16.25 -6.78
N HIS A 102 -8.97 -16.33 -5.52
CA HIS A 102 -9.80 -17.41 -5.02
C HIS A 102 -11.18 -17.45 -5.67
N ASP A 103 -11.77 -16.29 -5.98
CA ASP A 103 -13.08 -16.19 -6.64
C ASP A 103 -13.04 -16.61 -8.13
N GLN A 104 -11.87 -16.52 -8.77
CA GLN A 104 -11.71 -16.85 -10.19
C GLN A 104 -11.53 -18.35 -10.49
N ARG A 105 -11.57 -19.23 -9.47
CA ARG A 105 -11.20 -20.64 -9.59
C ARG A 105 -12.36 -21.57 -9.24
#